data_AF-A0A8H7H798-F1
#
_entry.id   AF-A0A8H7H798-F1
#
_cell.length_a   1.000
_cell.length_b   1.000
_cell.length_c   1.000
_cell.angle_alpha   90.00
_cell.angle_beta   90.00
_cell.angle_gamma   90.00
#
_symmetry.space_group_name_H-M   'P 1'
#
loop_
_entity.id
_entity.type
_entity.pdbx_description
1 polymer ?
#
loop_
_entity_poly.entity_id
_entity_poly.type
_entity_poly.pdbx_seq_one_letter_code
_entity_poly.pdbx_strand_id
1 'polypeptide(L)'
;MTVLCIIEWKYRQNVISPPHRPQSLFRADLDPYMLQLLFGEIIMSASGLIDAKCAIAQKAWCSTVYQVQSSMNVIGVGSVAAFTSAITIYAWWIVYRNGAVGYSPHVWIPISMAIWLYFILFAVVGYLVKSGKGENFFEPAPLWYFIARKYTVERIFGQYI
;
A
#
# COMPACT_ATOMS: atom_id res chain seq x y z
N MET A 1 0.86 7.99 13.07
CA MET A 1 2.03 8.49 13.84
C MET A 1 2.18 7.80 15.20
N THR A 2 1.10 7.60 15.98
CA THR A 2 1.10 6.90 17.27
C THR A 2 1.63 5.46 17.23
N VAL A 3 1.32 4.70 16.16
CA VAL A 3 1.73 3.29 16.03
C VAL A 3 3.26 3.12 15.92
N LEU A 4 3.92 3.96 15.13
CA LEU A 4 5.38 3.93 14.98
C LEU A 4 6.08 4.29 16.29
N CYS A 5 5.58 5.29 17.03
CA CYS A 5 6.10 5.62 18.35
C CYS A 5 5.94 4.46 19.34
N ILE A 6 4.84 3.71 19.29
CA ILE A 6 4.64 2.53 20.14
C ILE A 6 5.59 1.40 19.77
N ILE A 7 5.83 1.17 18.48
CA ILE A 7 6.78 0.17 17.98
C ILE A 7 8.21 0.54 18.41
N GLU A 8 8.63 1.79 18.19
CA GLU A 8 9.95 2.27 18.61
C GLU A 8 10.13 2.23 20.12
N TRP A 9 9.08 2.58 20.88
CA TRP A 9 9.11 2.55 22.33
C TRP A 9 9.21 1.12 22.87
N LYS A 10 8.44 0.17 22.33
CA LYS A 10 8.54 -1.26 22.68
C LYS A 10 9.87 -1.87 22.25
N TYR A 11 10.37 -1.51 21.07
CA TYR A 11 11.68 -1.92 20.58
C TYR A 11 12.79 -1.42 21.52
N ARG A 12 12.76 -0.14 21.89
CA ARG A 12 13.69 0.44 22.86
C ARG A 12 13.60 -0.23 24.23
N GLN A 13 12.39 -0.50 24.74
CA GLN A 13 12.22 -1.22 26.01
C GLN A 13 12.82 -2.63 25.96
N ASN A 14 12.63 -3.36 24.85
CA ASN A 14 13.14 -4.71 24.71
C ASN A 14 14.69 -4.77 24.60
N VAL A 15 15.31 -3.71 24.05
CA VAL A 15 16.78 -3.57 23.97
C VAL A 15 17.39 -3.08 25.29
N ILE A 16 16.73 -2.15 25.99
CA ILE A 16 17.25 -1.56 27.24
C ILE A 16 17.00 -2.48 28.45
N SER A 17 15.95 -3.29 28.44
CA SER A 17 15.60 -4.19 29.54
C SER A 17 15.05 -5.50 28.99
N PRO A 18 15.91 -6.45 28.57
CA PRO A 18 15.45 -7.70 28.00
C PRO A 18 14.66 -8.50 29.05
N PRO A 19 13.35 -8.74 28.82
CA PRO A 19 12.56 -9.55 29.73
C PRO A 19 13.00 -11.02 29.68
N HIS A 20 12.84 -11.74 30.79
CA HIS A 20 13.26 -13.15 30.96
C HIS A 20 12.58 -14.15 29.97
N ARG A 21 11.57 -13.69 29.22
CA ARG A 21 10.99 -14.34 28.04
C ARG A 21 10.98 -13.33 26.90
N PRO A 22 11.37 -13.71 25.67
CA PRO A 22 11.34 -12.78 24.53
C PRO A 22 9.90 -12.30 24.34
N GLN A 23 9.66 -11.01 24.61
CA GLN A 23 8.42 -10.37 24.20
C GLN A 23 8.48 -10.25 22.68
N SER A 24 7.73 -11.09 21.96
CA SER A 24 7.64 -10.95 20.52
C SER A 24 7.04 -9.58 20.21
N LEU A 25 7.75 -8.77 19.42
CA LEU A 25 7.29 -7.46 18.98
C LEU A 25 5.95 -7.58 18.22
N PHE A 26 5.76 -8.72 17.55
CA PHE A 26 4.55 -9.15 16.89
C PHE A 26 3.91 -10.25 17.72
N ARG A 27 2.76 -9.96 18.35
CA ARG A 27 2.01 -10.92 19.17
C ARG A 27 1.02 -11.73 18.33
N ALA A 28 0.65 -11.20 17.18
CA ALA A 28 -0.29 -11.79 16.23
C ALA A 28 0.22 -11.62 14.80
N ASP A 29 -0.14 -12.54 13.90
CA ASP A 29 0.07 -12.38 12.45
C ASP A 29 -0.60 -11.12 11.87
N LEU A 30 -1.51 -10.51 12.62
CA LEU A 30 -2.17 -9.25 12.29
C LEU A 30 -1.22 -8.04 12.35
N ASP A 31 -0.23 -8.07 13.24
CA ASP A 31 0.64 -6.92 13.52
C ASP A 31 1.53 -6.58 12.30
N PRO A 32 2.16 -7.54 11.59
CA PRO A 32 2.84 -7.28 10.32
C PRO A 32 1.91 -6.71 9.25
N TYR A 33 0.68 -7.19 9.12
CA TYR A 33 -0.27 -6.67 8.13
C TYR A 33 -0.65 -5.21 8.42
N MET A 34 -0.84 -4.85 9.68
CA MET A 34 -1.09 -3.45 10.07
C MET A 34 0.10 -2.54 9.74
N LEU A 35 1.32 -3.03 9.91
CA LEU A 35 2.53 -2.29 9.57
C LEU A 35 2.65 -2.09 8.05
N GLN A 36 2.36 -3.11 7.24
CA GLN A 36 2.32 -3.01 5.78
C GLN A 36 1.21 -2.06 5.29
N LEU A 37 0.04 -2.10 5.92
CA LEU A 37 -1.07 -1.18 5.65
C LEU A 37 -0.65 0.27 5.93
N LEU A 38 0.03 0.52 7.05
CA LEU A 38 0.55 1.85 7.37
C LEU A 38 1.57 2.34 6.33
N PHE A 39 2.44 1.46 5.82
CA PHE A 39 3.34 1.81 4.72
C PHE A 39 2.57 2.19 3.45
N GLY A 40 1.51 1.45 3.11
CA GLY A 40 0.61 1.79 2.01
C GLY A 40 -0.03 3.17 2.19
N GLU A 41 -0.51 3.50 3.40
CA GLU A 41 -1.08 4.81 3.73
C GLU A 41 -0.06 5.95 3.63
N ILE A 42 1.20 5.71 4.00
CA ILE A 42 2.28 6.70 3.83
C ILE A 42 2.51 7.00 2.34
N ILE A 43 2.55 5.97 1.48
CA ILE A 43 2.69 6.15 0.03
C ILE A 43 1.48 6.88 -0.55
N MET A 44 0.27 6.47 -0.17
CA MET A 44 -0.98 7.09 -0.60
C MET A 44 -1.04 8.56 -0.19
N SER A 45 -0.77 8.88 1.08
CA SER A 45 -0.78 10.26 1.58
C SER A 45 0.31 11.12 0.93
N ALA A 46 1.50 10.56 0.67
CA ALA A 46 2.54 11.26 -0.09
C ALA A 46 2.08 11.61 -1.51
N SER A 47 1.40 10.70 -2.22
CA SER A 47 0.84 11.00 -3.55
C SER A 47 -0.25 12.08 -3.49
N GLY A 48 -1.09 12.09 -2.46
CA GLY A 48 -2.10 13.12 -2.23
C GLY A 48 -1.51 14.50 -1.93
N LEU A 49 -0.40 14.57 -1.18
CA LEU A 49 0.31 15.82 -0.92
C LEU A 49 0.92 16.43 -2.19
N ILE A 50 1.44 15.58 -3.09
CA ILE A 50 1.94 16.01 -4.40
C ILE A 50 0.78 16.58 -5.24
N ASP A 51 -0.38 15.92 -5.21
CA ASP A 51 -1.58 16.36 -5.91
C ASP A 51 -2.06 17.73 -5.42
N ALA A 52 -2.18 17.89 -4.10
CA ALA A 52 -2.60 19.13 -3.47
C ALA A 52 -1.66 20.30 -3.82
N LYS A 53 -0.35 20.07 -3.81
CA LYS A 53 0.63 21.08 -4.22
C LYS A 53 0.46 21.46 -5.70
N CYS A 54 0.20 20.49 -6.57
CA CYS A 54 -0.03 20.74 -8.00
C CYS A 54 -1.33 21.53 -8.24
N ALA A 55 -2.40 21.19 -7.51
CA ALA A 55 -3.69 21.89 -7.59
C ALA A 55 -3.56 23.36 -7.17
N ILE A 56 -2.84 23.64 -6.08
CA ILE A 56 -2.59 25.01 -5.60
C ILE A 56 -1.74 25.80 -6.61
N ALA A 57 -0.75 25.17 -7.22
CA ALA A 57 0.15 25.84 -8.15
C ALA A 57 -0.48 26.15 -9.51
N GLN A 58 -1.66 25.59 -9.84
CA GLN A 58 -2.31 25.65 -11.16
C GLN A 58 -1.38 25.35 -12.35
N LYS A 59 -0.23 24.72 -12.09
CA LYS A 59 0.81 24.45 -13.07
C LYS A 59 0.91 22.95 -13.22
N ALA A 60 0.63 22.50 -14.45
CA ALA A 60 0.93 21.15 -14.89
C ALA A 60 2.46 20.98 -15.01
N TRP A 61 3.15 20.82 -13.88
CA TRP A 61 4.60 20.58 -13.85
C TRP A 61 4.93 19.22 -14.48
N CYS A 62 5.32 19.23 -15.76
CA CYS A 62 6.03 18.20 -16.54
C CYS A 62 5.65 16.72 -16.30
N SER A 63 5.24 16.07 -17.39
CA SER A 63 4.69 14.70 -17.49
C SER A 63 5.28 13.63 -16.55
N THR A 64 6.58 13.65 -16.27
CA THR A 64 7.26 12.62 -15.47
C THR A 64 6.82 12.60 -14.01
N VAL A 65 6.70 13.76 -13.36
CA VAL A 65 6.32 13.81 -11.92
C VAL A 65 4.88 13.30 -11.73
N TYR A 66 3.99 13.58 -12.69
CA TYR A 66 2.63 13.07 -12.68
C TYR A 66 2.51 11.57 -12.91
N GLN A 67 3.36 11.01 -13.78
CA GLN A 67 3.38 9.56 -14.00
C GLN A 67 3.83 8.84 -12.72
N VAL A 68 4.84 9.39 -12.03
CA VAL A 68 5.28 8.88 -10.73
C VAL A 68 4.17 9.01 -9.68
N GLN A 69 3.56 10.19 -9.54
CA GLN A 69 2.44 10.41 -8.61
C GLN A 69 1.29 9.42 -8.84
N SER A 70 0.87 9.25 -10.09
CA SER A 70 -0.25 8.36 -10.43
C SER A 70 0.09 6.90 -10.14
N SER A 71 1.32 6.48 -10.43
CA SER A 71 1.80 5.13 -10.09
C SER A 71 1.85 4.90 -8.58
N MET A 72 2.33 5.88 -7.81
CA MET A 72 2.37 5.81 -6.35
C MET A 72 0.96 5.73 -5.75
N ASN A 73 0.00 6.45 -6.32
CA ASN A 73 -1.38 6.40 -5.88
C ASN A 73 -2.02 5.03 -6.15
N VAL A 74 -1.84 4.45 -7.34
CA VAL A 74 -2.33 3.10 -7.66
C VAL A 74 -1.72 2.05 -6.72
N ILE A 75 -0.41 2.13 -6.47
CA ILE A 75 0.27 1.23 -5.54
C ILE A 75 -0.24 1.43 -4.10
N GLY A 76 -0.35 2.68 -3.64
CA GLY A 76 -0.77 3.02 -2.29
C GLY A 76 -2.22 2.59 -2.02
N VAL A 77 -3.16 3.06 -2.83
CA VAL A 77 -4.60 2.72 -2.69
C VAL A 77 -4.81 1.22 -2.83
N GLY A 78 -4.21 0.60 -3.86
CA GLY A 78 -4.35 -0.82 -4.11
C GLY A 78 -3.79 -1.68 -2.97
N SER A 79 -2.59 -1.37 -2.49
CA SER A 79 -1.98 -2.09 -1.37
C SER A 79 -2.79 -1.95 -0.08
N VAL A 80 -3.28 -0.74 0.26
CA VAL A 80 -4.12 -0.52 1.44
C VAL A 80 -5.43 -1.33 1.35
N ALA A 81 -6.10 -1.32 0.20
CA ALA A 81 -7.31 -2.10 -0.01
C ALA A 81 -7.05 -3.61 0.14
N ALA A 82 -5.99 -4.11 -0.50
CA ALA A 82 -5.60 -5.52 -0.42
C ALA A 82 -5.23 -5.95 1.01
N PHE A 83 -4.42 -5.17 1.72
CA PHE A 83 -4.07 -5.47 3.11
C PHE A 83 -5.28 -5.41 4.05
N THR A 84 -6.19 -4.46 3.83
CA THR A 84 -7.45 -4.40 4.59
C THR A 84 -8.28 -5.67 4.37
N SER A 85 -8.43 -6.10 3.11
CA SER A 85 -9.15 -7.34 2.79
C SER A 85 -8.48 -8.58 3.41
N ALA A 86 -7.15 -8.66 3.38
CA ALA A 86 -6.40 -9.74 4.00
C ALA A 86 -6.60 -9.79 5.52
N ILE A 87 -6.59 -8.62 6.19
CA ILE A 87 -6.90 -8.49 7.62
C ILE A 87 -8.32 -8.98 7.91
N THR A 88 -9.31 -8.56 7.11
CA THR A 88 -10.70 -8.98 7.29
C THR A 88 -10.88 -10.49 7.12
N ILE A 89 -10.28 -11.08 6.08
CA ILE A 89 -10.33 -12.53 5.84
C ILE A 89 -9.66 -13.30 6.99
N TYR A 90 -8.49 -12.83 7.44
CA TYR A 90 -7.77 -13.46 8.54
C TYR A 90 -8.57 -13.38 9.86
N ALA A 91 -9.14 -12.22 10.17
CA ALA A 91 -9.98 -12.03 11.35
C ALA A 91 -11.24 -12.92 11.30
N TRP A 92 -11.92 -12.98 10.14
CA TRP A 92 -13.06 -13.86 9.93
C TRP A 92 -12.70 -15.33 10.14
N TRP A 93 -11.54 -15.76 9.62
CA TRP A 93 -11.06 -17.13 9.77
C TRP A 93 -10.79 -17.53 11.22
N ILE A 94 -10.17 -16.63 12.00
CA ILE A 94 -9.94 -16.84 13.44
C ILE A 94 -11.27 -17.03 14.17
N VAL A 95 -12.24 -16.12 13.93
CA VAL A 95 -13.57 -16.18 14.56
C VAL A 95 -14.28 -17.46 14.17
N TYR A 96 -14.26 -17.84 12.89
CA TYR A 96 -14.92 -19.04 12.40
C TYR A 96 -14.34 -20.32 13.02
N ARG A 97 -13.03 -20.40 13.24
CA ARG A 97 -12.38 -21.56 13.85
C ARG A 97 -12.38 -21.57 15.38
N ASN A 98 -12.90 -20.54 16.04
CA ASN A 98 -12.69 -20.31 17.48
C ASN A 98 -11.22 -20.53 17.89
N GLY A 99 -10.30 -20.17 16.99
CA GLY A 99 -8.88 -20.48 17.11
C GLY A 99 -8.15 -19.43 17.94
N ALA A 100 -7.10 -19.84 18.64
CA ALA A 100 -6.17 -18.89 19.23
C ALA A 100 -5.39 -18.16 18.13
N VAL A 101 -5.12 -16.88 18.35
CA VAL A 101 -4.29 -16.07 17.45
C VAL A 101 -2.85 -16.57 17.54
N GLY A 102 -2.44 -17.38 16.57
CA GLY A 102 -1.06 -17.82 16.41
C GLY A 102 -0.24 -16.80 15.63
N TYR A 103 1.08 -16.85 15.81
CA TYR A 103 2.03 -16.18 14.92
C TYR A 103 2.68 -17.24 14.02
N SER A 104 2.42 -17.18 12.72
CA SER A 104 3.01 -18.03 11.68
C SER A 104 3.62 -17.17 10.57
N PRO A 105 4.96 -16.99 10.58
CA PRO A 105 5.64 -16.20 9.54
C PRO A 105 5.48 -16.77 8.14
N HIS A 106 5.22 -18.07 8.03
CA HIS A 106 5.03 -18.74 6.74
C HIS A 106 3.73 -18.35 6.03
N VAL A 107 2.76 -17.77 6.74
CA VAL A 107 1.48 -17.37 6.13
C VAL A 107 1.50 -15.90 5.71
N TRP A 108 1.95 -15.00 6.58
CA TRP A 108 1.86 -13.57 6.30
C TRP A 108 2.91 -13.07 5.31
N ILE A 109 4.12 -13.63 5.31
CA ILE A 109 5.22 -13.25 4.42
C ILE A 109 4.85 -13.44 2.93
N PRO A 110 4.43 -14.64 2.46
CA PRO A 110 4.13 -14.84 1.05
C PRO A 110 2.94 -14.00 0.58
N ILE A 111 1.91 -13.82 1.42
CA ILE A 111 0.76 -12.97 1.09
C ILE A 111 1.19 -11.52 0.93
N SER A 112 1.98 -11.00 1.87
CA SER A 112 2.47 -9.61 1.81
C SER A 112 3.38 -9.39 0.60
N MET A 113 4.28 -10.33 0.30
CA MET A 113 5.14 -10.27 -0.89
C MET A 113 4.31 -10.31 -2.17
N ALA A 114 3.29 -11.18 -2.25
CA ALA A 114 2.44 -11.28 -3.43
C ALA A 114 1.65 -9.99 -3.69
N ILE A 115 1.09 -9.37 -2.65
CA ILE A 115 0.37 -8.09 -2.73
C ILE A 115 1.29 -7.00 -3.28
N TRP A 116 2.46 -6.80 -2.65
CA TRP A 116 3.41 -5.78 -3.10
C TRP A 116 3.89 -6.03 -4.52
N LEU A 117 4.26 -7.27 -4.83
CA LEU A 117 4.74 -7.64 -6.16
C LEU A 117 3.67 -7.38 -7.22
N TYR A 118 2.41 -7.73 -6.95
CA TYR A 118 1.30 -7.49 -7.87
C TYR A 118 1.14 -6.01 -8.19
N PHE A 119 1.06 -5.13 -7.19
CA PHE A 119 0.86 -3.70 -7.42
C PHE A 119 2.08 -3.03 -8.06
N ILE A 120 3.30 -3.42 -7.68
CA ILE A 120 4.53 -2.92 -8.30
C ILE A 120 4.58 -3.34 -9.77
N LEU A 121 4.33 -4.62 -10.07
CA LEU A 121 4.30 -5.10 -11.46
C LEU A 121 3.20 -4.44 -12.26
N PHE A 122 2.00 -4.27 -11.70
CA PHE A 122 0.90 -3.60 -12.37
C PHE A 122 1.27 -2.16 -12.76
N ALA A 123 1.89 -1.41 -11.84
CA ALA A 123 2.35 -0.05 -12.10
C ALA A 123 3.49 -0.01 -13.14
N VAL A 124 4.50 -0.87 -13.00
CA VAL A 124 5.69 -0.90 -13.88
C VAL A 124 5.33 -1.38 -15.28
N VAL A 125 4.53 -2.44 -15.41
CA VAL A 125 4.07 -2.96 -16.71
C VAL A 125 3.16 -1.94 -17.39
N GLY A 126 2.24 -1.33 -16.65
CA GLY A 126 1.39 -0.25 -17.17
C GLY A 126 2.22 0.92 -17.70
N TYR A 127 3.28 1.29 -16.99
CA TYR A 127 4.21 2.33 -17.42
C TYR A 127 5.02 1.94 -18.67
N LEU A 128 5.68 0.79 -18.67
CA LEU A 128 6.62 0.36 -19.72
C LEU A 128 5.90 0.03 -21.03
N VAL A 129 4.79 -0.72 -20.97
CA VAL A 129 4.05 -1.17 -22.17
C VAL A 129 3.47 0.01 -22.95
N LYS A 130 3.13 1.09 -22.24
CA LYS A 130 2.36 2.20 -22.80
C LYS A 130 3.26 3.39 -23.15
N SER A 131 4.33 3.62 -22.38
CA SER A 131 5.40 4.55 -22.78
C SER A 131 6.04 4.17 -24.12
N GLY A 132 6.19 2.87 -24.40
CA GLY A 132 6.71 2.38 -25.70
C GLY A 132 5.83 2.68 -26.92
N LYS A 133 4.56 3.06 -26.73
CA LYS A 133 3.61 3.38 -27.81
C LYS A 133 3.46 4.88 -28.07
N GLY A 134 4.26 5.73 -27.41
CA GLY A 134 4.15 7.20 -27.53
C GLY A 134 2.87 7.77 -26.91
N GLU A 135 2.16 6.96 -26.12
CA GLU A 135 0.88 7.30 -25.52
C GLU A 135 1.02 7.50 -24.01
N ASN A 136 0.53 8.62 -23.49
CA ASN A 136 0.44 8.81 -22.03
C ASN A 136 -0.59 7.83 -21.45
N PHE A 137 -0.14 6.97 -20.53
CA PHE A 137 -1.00 6.02 -19.81
C PHE A 137 -1.85 6.70 -18.74
N PHE A 138 -1.35 7.80 -18.18
CA PHE A 138 -2.05 8.63 -17.22
C PHE A 138 -2.49 9.93 -17.92
N GLU A 139 -3.79 10.22 -17.86
CA GLU A 139 -4.37 11.45 -18.40
C GLU A 139 -4.91 12.33 -17.27
N PRO A 140 -4.92 13.67 -17.46
CA PRO A 140 -5.57 14.59 -16.52
C PRO A 140 -7.06 14.26 -16.42
N ALA A 141 -7.53 13.91 -15.22
CA ALA A 141 -8.93 13.97 -14.85
C ALA A 141 -9.19 15.26 -14.04
N PRO A 142 -10.43 15.75 -13.94
CA PRO A 142 -10.72 17.09 -13.40
C PRO A 142 -10.36 17.29 -11.91
N LEU A 143 -10.14 16.21 -11.15
CA LEU A 143 -9.79 16.26 -9.72
C LEU A 143 -8.45 15.61 -9.36
N TRP A 144 -7.92 14.71 -10.21
CA TRP A 144 -6.62 14.04 -10.04
C TRP A 144 -6.21 13.39 -11.36
N TYR A 145 -4.94 12.95 -11.48
CA TYR A 145 -4.48 12.19 -12.65
C TYR A 145 -4.77 10.70 -12.45
N PHE A 146 -5.40 10.08 -13.44
CA PHE A 146 -5.80 8.67 -13.39
C PHE A 146 -5.50 7.98 -14.71
N ILE A 147 -5.63 6.66 -14.74
CA ILE A 147 -5.46 5.87 -15.96
C ILE A 147 -6.34 6.47 -17.06
N ALA A 148 -5.74 6.67 -18.24
CA ALA A 148 -6.36 7.32 -19.39
C ALA A 148 -7.75 6.76 -19.72
N ARG A 149 -8.68 7.60 -20.19
CA ARG A 149 -10.07 7.15 -20.43
C ARG A 149 -10.15 6.02 -21.46
N LYS A 150 -9.23 6.01 -22.43
CA LYS A 150 -9.06 4.96 -23.44
C LYS A 150 -8.78 3.57 -22.87
N TYR A 151 -8.28 3.49 -21.63
CA TYR A 151 -7.95 2.25 -20.93
C TYR A 151 -9.01 1.97 -19.88
N THR A 152 -10.26 1.79 -20.33
CA THR A 152 -11.42 1.58 -19.46
C THR A 152 -11.29 0.29 -18.63
N VAL A 153 -10.71 -0.76 -19.22
CA VAL A 153 -10.46 -2.03 -18.52
C VAL A 153 -9.45 -1.82 -17.41
N GLU A 154 -8.29 -1.23 -17.71
CA GLU A 154 -7.26 -0.95 -16.71
C GLU A 154 -7.74 0.04 -15.62
N ARG A 155 -8.64 0.99 -15.97
CA ARG A 155 -9.33 1.84 -14.98
C ARG A 155 -10.22 1.03 -14.04
N ILE A 156 -11.00 0.09 -14.56
CA ILE A 156 -11.89 -0.73 -13.73
C ILE A 156 -11.07 -1.59 -12.79
N PHE A 157 -10.01 -2.25 -13.31
CA PHE A 157 -9.11 -3.02 -12.48
C PHE A 157 -8.42 -2.15 -11.42
N GLY A 158 -7.86 -1.01 -11.80
CA GLY A 158 -7.18 -0.12 -10.85
C GLY A 158 -8.10 0.56 -9.82
N GLN A 159 -9.43 0.57 -10.03
CA GLN A 159 -10.38 1.26 -9.15
C GLN A 159 -11.23 0.29 -8.29
N TYR A 160 -11.45 -0.94 -8.75
CA TYR A 160 -12.41 -1.87 -8.14
C TYR A 160 -11.86 -3.25 -7.80
N ILE A 161 -10.67 -3.61 -8.27
CA ILE A 161 -10.08 -4.95 -8.09
C ILE A 161 -8.72 -4.83 -7.40
#